data_AF-A0A0R1HAV7-F1
#
_entry.id   AF-A0A0R1HAV7-F1
#
_cell.length_a   1.000
_cell.length_b   1.000
_cell.length_c   1.000
_cell.angle_alpha   90.00
_cell.angle_beta   90.00
_cell.angle_gamma   90.00
#
_symmetry.space_group_name_H-M   'P 1'
#
loop_
_entity.id
_entity.type
_entity.pdbx_description
1 polymer ?
#
loop_
_entity_poly.entity_id
_entity_poly.type
_entity_poly.pdbx_seq_one_letter_code
_entity_poly.pdbx_strand_id
1 'polypeptide(L)'
;MRKKLGVVGLVFGGFVIGGLGITSDVSAKISIPQNNLTINSADSTNKVTSKRDRYKGDDWYTIKGTAKKSSKIYVLADQTGNDPTHYSKLGTVKVNKKGHWKTSVQAVDKDSAVYYFTPDKSANKKSSKIQNVNNVKNKLKLVVPANKGTEVKPFNAADYQSNVSFDQIARNPNQYKGQKLALTGQIMQVDESSDLLMVYINGDSDDIAMVKYDPSILKGSRVLEDDLITFYANFKGTTTYETTNGDSNTVPSFNKTAKIEDKGTAPDDYGY
;
A
#
# COMPACT_ATOMS: atom_id res chain seq x y z
N MET A 1 53.32 40.02 9.39
CA MET A 1 53.18 39.08 10.52
C MET A 1 51.69 38.92 10.85
N ARG A 2 51.19 37.68 10.88
CA ARG A 2 49.97 37.16 11.57
C ARG A 2 48.54 37.56 11.13
N LYS A 3 47.73 36.48 11.05
CA LYS A 3 46.28 36.30 10.81
C LYS A 3 45.38 36.89 11.92
N LYS A 4 44.10 37.23 11.62
CA LYS A 4 42.86 36.42 11.87
C LYS A 4 41.53 37.23 11.74
N LEU A 5 40.55 36.58 11.07
CA LEU A 5 39.08 36.44 11.29
C LEU A 5 38.16 37.59 11.79
N GLY A 6 36.97 37.70 11.18
CA GLY A 6 35.71 38.21 11.78
C GLY A 6 34.62 38.59 10.75
N VAL A 7 33.34 38.29 10.99
CA VAL A 7 32.22 38.09 10.01
C VAL A 7 31.14 39.19 10.11
N VAL A 8 30.15 39.14 9.18
CA VAL A 8 28.76 39.69 9.20
C VAL A 8 28.60 41.07 8.53
N GLY A 9 27.61 41.39 7.70
CA GLY A 9 26.39 40.73 7.19
C GLY A 9 25.80 41.58 6.06
N LEU A 10 24.73 41.15 5.39
CA LEU A 10 24.04 42.00 4.40
C LEU A 10 22.52 41.89 4.49
N VAL A 11 21.89 43.07 4.45
CA VAL A 11 20.51 43.42 4.84
C VAL A 11 19.58 43.54 3.62
N PHE A 12 18.28 43.45 3.95
CA PHE A 12 16.99 43.49 3.26
C PHE A 12 16.65 44.55 2.19
N GLY A 13 15.57 44.21 1.43
CA GLY A 13 14.50 45.09 0.90
C GLY A 13 14.32 44.96 -0.62
N GLY A 14 13.15 44.75 -1.27
CA GLY A 14 11.73 44.66 -0.94
C GLY A 14 10.93 45.18 -2.18
N PHE A 15 9.86 44.52 -2.64
CA PHE A 15 8.75 45.14 -3.41
C PHE A 15 7.50 44.25 -3.50
N VAL A 16 6.32 44.89 -3.52
CA VAL A 16 4.93 44.38 -3.47
C VAL A 16 4.28 44.40 -4.86
N ILE A 17 3.22 43.58 -5.08
CA ILE A 17 2.01 43.68 -5.95
C ILE A 17 1.59 42.21 -6.26
N GLY A 18 0.36 41.71 -6.23
CA GLY A 18 -1.02 42.16 -6.04
C GLY A 18 -1.91 40.91 -6.22
N GLY A 19 -3.09 40.87 -5.62
CA GLY A 19 -3.97 39.70 -5.69
C GLY A 19 -4.59 39.49 -7.07
N LEU A 20 -4.50 38.26 -7.60
CA LEU A 20 -5.50 37.62 -8.46
C LEU A 20 -5.33 36.10 -8.34
N GLY A 21 -6.42 35.41 -8.00
CA GLY A 21 -6.41 33.97 -7.77
C GLY A 21 -5.98 33.18 -9.00
N ILE A 22 -4.97 32.33 -8.83
CA ILE A 22 -4.77 31.12 -9.63
C ILE A 22 -4.34 30.05 -8.63
N THR A 23 -5.28 29.22 -8.19
CA THR A 23 -4.93 27.93 -7.56
C THR A 23 -4.39 27.04 -8.68
N SER A 24 -3.16 27.32 -9.10
CA SER A 24 -2.39 26.28 -9.75
C SER A 24 -1.89 25.40 -8.61
N ASP A 25 -2.44 24.19 -8.51
CA ASP A 25 -1.68 23.08 -7.93
C ASP A 25 -0.43 22.95 -8.78
N VAL A 26 0.57 23.78 -8.49
CA VAL A 26 1.92 23.59 -8.97
C VAL A 26 2.35 22.30 -8.30
N SER A 27 2.13 21.19 -9.00
CA SER A 27 2.91 19.99 -8.76
C SER A 27 4.36 20.43 -8.95
N ALA A 28 4.98 20.82 -7.84
CA ALA A 28 6.37 21.18 -7.85
C ALA A 28 7.14 19.99 -8.42
N LYS A 29 8.22 20.31 -9.11
CA LYS A 29 9.12 19.33 -9.72
C LYS A 29 10.50 19.69 -9.24
N ILE A 30 11.29 18.68 -8.94
CA ILE A 30 12.66 18.85 -8.48
C ILE A 30 13.57 18.37 -9.60
N SER A 31 14.64 19.12 -9.88
CA SER A 31 15.48 18.86 -11.05
C SER A 31 16.96 19.08 -10.76
N ILE A 32 17.80 18.35 -11.50
CA ILE A 32 19.22 18.66 -11.64
C ILE A 32 19.43 19.08 -13.10
N PRO A 33 19.60 20.39 -13.37
CA PRO A 33 19.70 20.91 -14.74
C PRO A 33 20.81 20.23 -15.54
N GLN A 34 21.98 20.00 -14.92
CA GLN A 34 23.17 19.45 -15.60
C GLN A 34 22.97 18.02 -16.14
N ASN A 35 22.04 17.24 -15.60
CA ASN A 35 21.84 15.83 -15.98
C ASN A 35 20.46 15.52 -16.55
N ASN A 36 19.62 16.54 -16.76
CA ASN A 36 18.25 16.41 -17.23
C ASN A 36 17.39 15.44 -16.39
N LEU A 37 17.75 15.20 -15.13
CA LEU A 37 17.02 14.35 -14.20
C LEU A 37 15.97 15.20 -13.47
N THR A 38 14.74 14.71 -13.42
CA THR A 38 13.65 15.31 -12.65
C THR A 38 12.91 14.26 -11.82
N ILE A 39 12.29 14.72 -10.74
CA ILE A 39 11.19 14.03 -10.05
C ILE A 39 9.96 14.93 -10.19
N ASN A 40 8.93 14.44 -10.89
CA ASN A 40 7.67 15.15 -11.13
C ASN A 40 6.62 14.84 -10.05
N SER A 41 6.92 13.91 -9.14
CA SER A 41 6.05 13.48 -8.06
C SER A 41 6.54 13.98 -6.70
N ALA A 42 7.11 15.19 -6.63
CA ALA A 42 7.68 15.72 -5.39
C ALA A 42 7.59 17.24 -5.30
N ASP A 43 7.19 17.78 -4.15
CA ASP A 43 7.05 19.21 -3.93
C ASP A 43 8.39 19.96 -3.80
N SER A 44 8.34 21.28 -3.62
CA SER A 44 9.53 22.13 -3.47
C SER A 44 10.34 21.82 -2.20
N THR A 45 9.78 21.07 -1.26
CA THR A 45 10.43 20.62 -0.02
C THR A 45 11.00 19.21 -0.12
N ASN A 46 10.95 18.59 -1.31
CA ASN A 46 11.29 17.19 -1.58
C ASN A 46 10.30 16.16 -1.07
N LYS A 47 9.11 16.54 -0.63
CA LYS A 47 8.11 15.56 -0.20
C LYS A 47 7.34 15.01 -1.37
N VAL A 48 7.08 13.71 -1.35
CA VAL A 48 6.29 13.04 -2.39
C VAL A 48 4.88 13.64 -2.51
N THR A 49 4.41 13.80 -3.75
CA THR A 49 3.06 14.33 -4.07
C THR A 49 2.14 13.30 -4.70
N SER A 50 2.66 12.11 -5.03
CA SER A 50 1.82 11.04 -5.57
C SER A 50 0.86 10.50 -4.52
N LYS A 51 -0.30 10.03 -5.00
CA LYS A 51 -1.28 9.37 -4.14
C LYS A 51 -0.65 8.13 -3.50
N ARG A 52 -0.87 7.99 -2.20
CA ARG A 52 -0.60 6.78 -1.43
C ARG A 52 -1.43 5.62 -1.97
N ASP A 53 -0.78 4.48 -2.19
CA ASP A 53 -1.40 3.19 -2.49
C ASP A 53 -1.11 2.21 -1.35
N ARG A 54 -2.12 1.48 -0.88
CA ARG A 54 -1.98 0.60 0.29
C ARG A 54 -1.94 -0.85 -0.16
N TYR A 55 -0.88 -1.57 0.19
CA TYR A 55 -0.71 -2.97 -0.15
C TYR A 55 -0.11 -3.74 1.03
N LYS A 56 -0.77 -4.81 1.48
CA LYS A 56 -0.33 -5.67 2.61
C LYS A 56 0.10 -4.90 3.87
N GLY A 57 -0.63 -3.83 4.21
CA GLY A 57 -0.34 -3.02 5.39
C GLY A 57 0.70 -1.92 5.17
N ASP A 58 1.35 -1.86 4.00
CA ASP A 58 2.34 -0.83 3.68
C ASP A 58 1.79 0.27 2.77
N ASP A 59 2.30 1.49 2.97
CA ASP A 59 2.03 2.64 2.13
C ASP A 59 3.10 2.78 1.03
N TRP A 60 2.68 2.53 -0.20
CA TRP A 60 3.50 2.66 -1.40
C TRP A 60 3.24 3.97 -2.12
N TYR A 61 4.30 4.54 -2.69
CA TYR A 61 4.25 5.78 -3.45
C TYR A 61 4.87 5.60 -4.84
N THR A 62 4.07 5.86 -5.87
CA THR A 62 4.57 5.88 -7.26
C THR A 62 5.36 7.14 -7.52
N ILE A 63 6.62 7.01 -7.90
CA ILE A 63 7.50 8.13 -8.25
C ILE A 63 7.68 8.17 -9.75
N LYS A 64 7.44 9.33 -10.35
CA LYS A 64 7.61 9.58 -11.79
C LYS A 64 8.60 10.70 -12.01
N GLY A 65 9.32 10.63 -13.12
CA GLY A 65 10.23 11.69 -13.52
C GLY A 65 10.66 11.58 -14.97
N THR A 66 11.56 12.48 -15.35
CA THR A 66 12.25 12.46 -16.64
C THR A 66 13.75 12.32 -16.46
N ALA A 67 14.41 11.74 -17.45
CA ALA A 67 15.86 11.70 -17.54
C ALA A 67 16.30 11.55 -19.01
N LYS A 68 17.61 11.49 -19.24
CA LYS A 68 18.17 11.16 -20.55
C LYS A 68 17.53 9.88 -21.11
N LYS A 69 17.04 9.94 -22.36
CA LYS A 69 16.41 8.80 -23.05
C LYS A 69 17.33 7.57 -23.05
N SER A 70 16.74 6.38 -22.90
CA SER A 70 17.44 5.10 -22.91
C SER A 70 18.56 4.98 -21.87
N SER A 71 18.48 5.75 -20.78
CA SER A 71 19.44 5.69 -19.66
C SER A 71 18.90 4.88 -18.48
N LYS A 72 19.64 4.89 -17.37
CA LYS A 72 19.31 4.20 -16.12
C LYS A 72 19.38 5.19 -14.98
N ILE A 73 18.42 5.10 -14.06
CA ILE A 73 18.42 5.81 -12.78
C ILE A 73 18.63 4.79 -11.67
N TYR A 74 19.55 5.09 -10.76
CA TYR A 74 19.78 4.31 -9.55
C TYR A 74 18.93 4.89 -8.43
N VAL A 75 18.25 4.01 -7.70
CA VAL A 75 17.43 4.34 -6.53
C VAL A 75 18.18 3.86 -5.30
N LEU A 76 18.46 4.79 -4.39
CA LEU A 76 19.22 4.56 -3.18
C LEU A 76 18.34 4.88 -1.97
N ALA A 77 18.30 3.99 -0.99
CA ALA A 77 17.72 4.27 0.32
C ALA A 77 18.76 4.95 1.23
N ASP A 78 18.34 5.97 1.96
CA ASP A 78 19.10 6.51 3.08
C ASP A 78 18.95 5.61 4.32
N GLN A 79 19.80 5.80 5.32
CA GLN A 79 19.67 5.11 6.62
C GLN A 79 18.41 5.59 7.39
N THR A 80 17.94 6.79 7.09
CA THR A 80 16.75 7.39 7.70
C THR A 80 15.46 6.73 7.19
N GLY A 81 14.73 6.03 8.07
CA GLY A 81 13.40 5.49 7.83
C GLY A 81 13.33 4.30 6.87
N ASN A 82 14.45 3.64 6.58
CA ASN A 82 14.51 2.42 5.80
C ASN A 82 15.05 1.27 6.66
N ASP A 83 14.74 0.04 6.27
CA ASP A 83 15.24 -1.17 6.95
C ASP A 83 16.76 -1.34 6.71
N PRO A 84 17.55 -1.75 7.71
CA PRO A 84 18.98 -1.97 7.58
C PRO A 84 19.45 -2.92 6.47
N THR A 85 18.67 -3.95 6.18
CA THR A 85 18.88 -4.88 5.07
C THR A 85 18.67 -4.21 3.70
N HIS A 86 17.99 -3.07 3.69
CA HIS A 86 17.73 -2.22 2.53
C HIS A 86 18.61 -0.95 2.48
N TYR A 87 19.62 -0.79 3.35
CA TYR A 87 20.62 0.33 3.35
C TYR A 87 21.58 0.31 2.14
N SER A 88 21.05 0.10 0.94
CA SER A 88 21.80 -0.10 -0.28
C SER A 88 21.03 0.36 -1.52
N LYS A 89 21.65 0.19 -2.69
CA LYS A 89 20.99 0.36 -3.98
C LYS A 89 19.80 -0.60 -4.05
N LEU A 90 18.59 -0.06 -3.93
CA LEU A 90 17.35 -0.83 -4.02
C LEU A 90 17.11 -1.38 -5.42
N GLY A 91 17.59 -0.68 -6.44
CA GLY A 91 17.38 -1.11 -7.80
C GLY A 91 17.90 -0.19 -8.87
N THR A 92 17.43 -0.44 -10.08
CA THR A 92 17.75 0.38 -11.25
C THR A 92 16.50 0.52 -12.11
N VAL A 93 16.14 1.75 -12.42
CA VAL A 93 14.98 2.09 -13.24
C VAL A 93 15.45 2.43 -14.64
N LYS A 94 14.89 1.76 -15.66
CA LYS A 94 15.16 2.07 -17.06
C LYS A 94 14.34 3.29 -17.49
N VAL A 95 14.99 4.24 -18.16
CA VAL A 95 14.31 5.39 -18.76
C VAL A 95 13.85 5.02 -20.16
N ASN A 96 12.59 5.25 -20.48
CA ASN A 96 12.02 4.86 -21.77
C ASN A 96 12.51 5.77 -22.92
N LYS A 97 12.15 5.41 -24.17
CA LYS A 97 12.54 6.16 -25.38
C LYS A 97 12.00 7.61 -25.40
N LYS A 98 10.95 7.90 -24.64
CA LYS A 98 10.37 9.24 -24.47
C LYS A 98 11.03 10.05 -23.34
N GLY A 99 11.97 9.45 -22.59
CA GLY A 99 12.68 10.12 -21.50
C GLY A 99 11.97 10.03 -20.16
N HIS A 100 10.90 9.23 -20.03
CA HIS A 100 10.17 9.06 -18.77
C HIS A 100 10.61 7.81 -18.03
N TRP A 101 10.53 7.86 -16.71
CA TRP A 101 10.74 6.73 -15.82
C TRP A 101 9.69 6.73 -14.70
N LYS A 102 9.45 5.54 -14.13
CA LYS A 102 8.55 5.31 -12.99
C LYS A 102 9.14 4.24 -12.08
N THR A 103 8.98 4.40 -10.78
CA THR A 103 9.25 3.36 -9.78
C THR A 103 8.32 3.51 -8.58
N SER A 104 8.43 2.62 -7.61
CA SER A 104 7.71 2.68 -6.35
C SER A 104 8.69 2.65 -5.19
N VAL A 105 8.36 3.40 -4.13
CA VAL A 105 9.11 3.48 -2.88
C VAL A 105 8.13 3.40 -1.71
N GLN A 106 8.59 3.06 -0.52
CA GLN A 106 7.75 2.94 0.68
C GLN A 106 8.43 3.56 1.91
N ALA A 107 7.66 3.81 2.95
CA ALA A 107 8.19 3.98 4.29
C ALA A 107 8.02 2.65 5.05
N VAL A 108 8.94 2.32 5.95
CA VAL A 108 8.82 1.18 6.86
C VAL A 108 8.76 1.69 8.30
N ASP A 109 8.33 0.82 9.23
CA ASP A 109 8.41 1.05 10.68
C ASP A 109 7.77 2.35 11.19
N LYS A 110 6.80 2.91 10.45
CA LYS A 110 6.11 4.18 10.76
C LYS A 110 7.03 5.40 10.80
N ASP A 111 8.21 5.31 10.21
CA ASP A 111 9.16 6.41 10.10
C ASP A 111 9.20 6.99 8.69
N SER A 112 9.47 8.29 8.58
CA SER A 112 9.63 8.93 7.26
C SER A 112 10.89 8.42 6.59
N ALA A 113 10.79 7.97 5.34
CA ALA A 113 11.92 7.43 4.61
C ALA A 113 12.50 8.43 3.61
N VAL A 114 13.82 8.40 3.45
CA VAL A 114 14.53 9.24 2.48
C VAL A 114 15.11 8.38 1.36
N TYR A 115 14.90 8.83 0.13
CA TYR A 115 15.37 8.20 -1.08
C TYR A 115 16.20 9.17 -1.91
N TYR A 116 17.18 8.63 -2.64
CA TYR A 116 17.97 9.38 -3.60
C TYR A 116 17.91 8.75 -4.99
N PHE A 117 17.76 9.61 -5.99
CA PHE A 117 17.72 9.24 -7.41
C PHE A 117 18.91 9.85 -8.12
N THR A 118 19.70 9.05 -8.82
CA THR A 118 20.88 9.54 -9.54
C THR A 118 21.08 8.83 -10.88
N PRO A 119 21.58 9.51 -11.93
CA PRO A 119 22.10 8.85 -13.12
C PRO A 119 23.58 8.46 -12.97
N ASP A 120 24.25 8.85 -11.87
CA ASP A 120 25.67 8.61 -11.66
C ASP A 120 25.97 7.11 -11.59
N LYS A 121 26.80 6.62 -12.52
CA LYS A 121 27.20 5.22 -12.59
C LYS A 121 28.03 4.78 -11.39
N SER A 122 28.57 5.69 -10.59
CA SER A 122 29.22 5.37 -9.31
C SER A 122 28.28 4.67 -8.32
N ALA A 123 26.96 4.82 -8.51
CA ALA A 123 25.90 4.11 -7.79
C ALA A 123 25.68 2.66 -8.27
N ASN A 124 26.34 2.23 -9.35
CA ASN A 124 26.21 0.87 -9.87
C ASN A 124 27.14 -0.12 -9.16
N LYS A 125 26.90 -0.33 -7.85
CA LYS A 125 27.62 -1.34 -7.05
C LYS A 125 26.72 -2.56 -6.80
N LYS A 126 27.34 -3.73 -6.53
CA LYS A 126 26.62 -4.96 -6.18
C LYS A 126 25.86 -4.77 -4.85
N SER A 127 24.68 -5.38 -4.75
CA SER A 127 23.66 -5.19 -3.69
C SER A 127 24.11 -5.41 -2.25
N SER A 128 25.27 -6.06 -2.01
CA SER A 128 25.73 -6.48 -0.68
C SER A 128 26.69 -5.51 0.02
N LYS A 129 27.02 -4.36 -0.59
CA LYS A 129 27.83 -3.31 0.09
C LYS A 129 26.96 -2.09 0.35
N ILE A 130 26.75 -1.78 1.62
CA ILE A 130 26.12 -0.52 2.09
C ILE A 130 26.82 0.63 1.39
N GLN A 131 26.11 1.35 0.54
CA GLN A 131 26.66 2.50 -0.18
C GLN A 131 26.34 3.75 0.62
N ASN A 132 27.37 4.39 1.18
CA ASN A 132 27.20 5.71 1.78
C ASN A 132 26.74 6.68 0.68
N VAL A 133 25.48 7.08 0.75
CA VAL A 133 24.83 7.91 -0.27
C VAL A 133 25.52 9.27 -0.41
N ASN A 134 26.24 9.73 0.61
CA ASN A 134 27.01 10.99 0.57
C ASN A 134 28.14 10.99 -0.45
N ASN A 135 28.67 9.82 -0.83
CA ASN A 135 29.73 9.71 -1.82
C ASN A 135 29.22 9.79 -3.27
N VAL A 136 27.90 9.79 -3.46
CA VAL A 136 27.26 9.82 -4.78
C VAL A 136 26.93 11.26 -5.15
N LYS A 137 27.47 11.73 -6.28
CA LYS A 137 27.23 13.09 -6.79
C LYS A 137 25.93 13.14 -7.59
N ASN A 138 25.42 14.35 -7.82
CA ASN A 138 24.29 14.63 -8.70
C ASN A 138 23.05 13.76 -8.43
N LYS A 139 22.57 13.81 -7.18
CA LYS A 139 21.42 13.05 -6.70
C LYS A 139 20.26 13.97 -6.32
N LEU A 140 19.04 13.56 -6.64
CA LEU A 140 17.82 14.19 -6.15
C LEU A 140 17.35 13.49 -4.89
N LYS A 141 17.05 14.27 -3.85
CA LYS A 141 16.44 13.77 -2.62
C LYS A 141 14.93 13.69 -2.81
N LEU A 142 14.33 12.65 -2.25
CA LEU A 142 12.90 12.51 -2.07
C LEU A 142 12.64 12.08 -0.64
N VAL A 143 11.64 12.68 0.00
CA VAL A 143 11.13 12.32 1.31
C VAL A 143 9.75 11.72 1.10
N VAL A 144 9.55 10.49 1.55
CA VAL A 144 8.21 9.94 1.72
C VAL A 144 7.82 10.07 3.19
N PRO A 145 6.55 10.40 3.48
CA PRO A 145 6.10 10.53 4.85
C PRO A 145 6.17 9.19 5.58
N ALA A 146 6.12 9.26 6.91
CA ALA A 146 5.94 8.09 7.76
C ALA A 146 4.84 7.17 7.24
N ASN A 147 5.12 5.87 7.24
CA ASN A 147 4.14 4.85 6.88
C ASN A 147 2.91 5.04 7.78
N LYS A 148 1.77 5.45 7.19
CA LYS A 148 0.46 5.41 7.85
C LYS A 148 -0.19 4.04 7.66
N GLY A 149 0.55 3.07 7.13
CA GLY A 149 0.31 1.64 7.19
C GLY A 149 0.28 1.19 8.64
N THR A 150 -0.89 1.44 9.24
CA THR A 150 -1.43 1.10 10.57
C THR A 150 -2.49 2.13 11.01
N GLU A 151 -2.69 3.25 10.31
CA GLU A 151 -3.99 3.95 10.26
C GLU A 151 -4.97 3.08 9.45
N VAL A 152 -5.26 1.90 9.99
CA VAL A 152 -6.59 1.29 9.85
C VAL A 152 -7.50 2.37 10.41
N LYS A 153 -8.49 2.87 9.65
CA LYS A 153 -9.64 3.47 10.33
C LYS A 153 -10.00 2.44 11.40
N PRO A 154 -10.09 2.84 12.69
CA PRO A 154 -10.44 1.87 13.72
C PRO A 154 -11.65 1.10 13.21
N PHE A 155 -11.56 -0.23 13.27
CA PHE A 155 -12.65 -1.08 12.81
C PHE A 155 -13.95 -0.57 13.44
N ASN A 156 -14.93 -0.29 12.60
CA ASN A 156 -16.24 0.13 13.03
C ASN A 156 -17.26 -0.84 12.41
N ALA A 157 -17.86 -1.68 13.24
CA ALA A 157 -18.86 -2.64 12.78
C ALA A 157 -20.03 -1.95 12.06
N ALA A 158 -20.37 -0.71 12.44
CA ALA A 158 -21.45 0.07 11.81
C ALA A 158 -21.21 0.45 10.34
N ASP A 159 -19.97 0.32 9.84
CA ASP A 159 -19.66 0.49 8.42
C ASP A 159 -20.16 -0.70 7.56
N TYR A 160 -20.59 -1.80 8.18
CA TYR A 160 -20.96 -3.05 7.52
C TYR A 160 -22.44 -3.33 7.75
N GLN A 161 -23.17 -3.60 6.68
CA GLN A 161 -24.59 -3.98 6.77
C GLN A 161 -24.71 -5.41 7.27
N SER A 162 -25.41 -5.61 8.39
CA SER A 162 -25.60 -6.92 9.03
C SER A 162 -27.02 -7.50 8.85
N ASN A 163 -27.93 -6.75 8.24
CA ASN A 163 -29.32 -7.13 8.01
C ASN A 163 -29.58 -7.67 6.59
N VAL A 164 -28.52 -8.09 5.89
CA VAL A 164 -28.59 -8.66 4.55
C VAL A 164 -28.60 -10.18 4.66
N SER A 165 -29.57 -10.85 4.04
CA SER A 165 -29.65 -12.31 4.04
C SER A 165 -28.78 -12.94 2.96
N PHE A 166 -28.44 -14.22 3.12
CA PHE A 166 -27.76 -15.00 2.09
C PHE A 166 -28.55 -15.00 0.77
N ASP A 167 -29.85 -15.30 0.84
CA ASP A 167 -30.76 -15.31 -0.30
C ASP A 167 -30.70 -14.02 -1.13
N GLN A 168 -30.63 -12.86 -0.47
CA GLN A 168 -30.55 -11.56 -1.16
C GLN A 168 -29.29 -11.44 -2.01
N ILE A 169 -28.13 -11.81 -1.46
CA ILE A 169 -26.84 -11.69 -2.17
C ILE A 169 -26.62 -12.83 -3.17
N ALA A 170 -27.19 -14.01 -2.94
CA ALA A 170 -27.14 -15.14 -3.85
C ALA A 170 -28.02 -14.91 -5.09
N ARG A 171 -29.26 -14.41 -4.91
CA ARG A 171 -30.19 -14.16 -6.02
C ARG A 171 -29.92 -12.86 -6.77
N ASN A 172 -29.44 -11.82 -6.09
CA ASN A 172 -29.23 -10.48 -6.67
C ASN A 172 -27.79 -9.95 -6.47
N PRO A 173 -26.74 -10.69 -6.85
CA PRO A 173 -25.36 -10.37 -6.48
C PRO A 173 -24.88 -9.01 -6.99
N ASN A 174 -25.37 -8.54 -8.13
CA ASN A 174 -24.97 -7.26 -8.71
C ASN A 174 -25.45 -6.05 -7.89
N GLN A 175 -26.57 -6.17 -7.15
CA GLN A 175 -27.09 -5.08 -6.33
C GLN A 175 -26.20 -4.81 -5.10
N TYR A 176 -25.58 -5.85 -4.56
CA TYR A 176 -24.76 -5.78 -3.35
C TYR A 176 -23.26 -5.69 -3.62
N LYS A 177 -22.83 -5.90 -4.87
CA LYS A 177 -21.40 -5.93 -5.22
C LYS A 177 -20.70 -4.63 -4.84
N GLY A 178 -19.57 -4.77 -4.14
CA GLY A 178 -18.76 -3.66 -3.63
C GLY A 178 -19.20 -3.14 -2.28
N GLN A 179 -20.37 -3.54 -1.77
CA GLN A 179 -20.85 -3.14 -0.45
C GLN A 179 -20.08 -3.87 0.67
N LYS A 180 -20.06 -3.25 1.85
CA LYS A 180 -19.49 -3.81 3.08
C LYS A 180 -20.58 -4.54 3.84
N LEU A 181 -20.44 -5.85 4.02
CA LEU A 181 -21.43 -6.68 4.69
C LEU A 181 -20.80 -7.42 5.88
N ALA A 182 -21.63 -7.71 6.88
CA ALA A 182 -21.30 -8.57 7.99
C ALA A 182 -22.25 -9.76 8.01
N LEU A 183 -21.71 -10.97 7.96
CA LEU A 183 -22.49 -12.22 8.03
C LEU A 183 -21.91 -13.12 9.12
N THR A 184 -22.77 -13.99 9.66
CA THR A 184 -22.39 -14.97 10.67
C THR A 184 -22.62 -16.38 10.12
N GLY A 185 -21.68 -17.29 10.39
CA GLY A 185 -21.76 -18.65 9.90
C GLY A 185 -20.70 -19.56 10.52
N GLN A 186 -20.90 -20.86 10.36
CA GLN A 186 -19.96 -21.89 10.78
C GLN A 186 -18.94 -22.13 9.67
N ILE A 187 -17.66 -22.25 10.02
CA ILE A 187 -16.61 -22.58 9.05
C ILE A 187 -16.77 -24.05 8.63
N MET A 188 -17.08 -24.26 7.35
CA MET A 188 -17.09 -25.57 6.71
C MET A 188 -15.66 -26.05 6.43
N GLN A 189 -14.81 -25.16 5.95
CA GLN A 189 -13.47 -25.51 5.48
C GLN A 189 -12.51 -24.33 5.60
N VAL A 190 -11.28 -24.61 6.02
CA VAL A 190 -10.15 -23.67 6.03
C VAL A 190 -9.13 -24.07 4.96
N ASP A 191 -8.91 -23.22 3.95
CA ASP A 191 -7.78 -23.36 3.01
C ASP A 191 -6.72 -22.29 3.32
N GLU A 192 -5.74 -22.68 4.13
CA GLU A 192 -4.60 -21.84 4.51
C GLU A 192 -3.65 -21.56 3.34
N SER A 193 -3.66 -22.38 2.28
CA SER A 193 -2.77 -22.17 1.13
C SER A 193 -3.24 -21.01 0.24
N SER A 194 -4.55 -20.78 0.20
CA SER A 194 -5.19 -19.73 -0.61
C SER A 194 -5.71 -18.53 0.19
N ASP A 195 -5.59 -18.58 1.52
CA ASP A 195 -6.19 -17.68 2.50
C ASP A 195 -7.72 -17.58 2.35
N LEU A 196 -8.39 -18.73 2.26
CA LEU A 196 -9.84 -18.84 2.02
C LEU A 196 -10.55 -19.60 3.14
N LEU A 197 -11.76 -19.14 3.46
CA LEU A 197 -12.73 -19.86 4.28
C LEU A 197 -13.97 -20.17 3.45
N MET A 198 -14.52 -21.36 3.59
CA MET A 198 -15.88 -21.70 3.16
C MET A 198 -16.75 -21.72 4.41
N VAL A 199 -17.87 -21.00 4.38
CA VAL A 199 -18.67 -20.72 5.58
C VAL A 199 -20.15 -21.03 5.30
N TYR A 200 -20.77 -21.86 6.13
CA TYR A 200 -22.22 -22.08 6.16
C TYR A 200 -22.91 -20.90 6.83
N ILE A 201 -23.58 -20.07 6.04
CA ILE A 201 -24.25 -18.87 6.53
C ILE A 201 -25.53 -19.28 7.27
N ASN A 202 -25.74 -18.69 8.45
CA ASN A 202 -26.89 -19.00 9.32
C ASN A 202 -27.07 -20.50 9.67
N GLY A 203 -26.01 -21.31 9.54
CA GLY A 203 -26.05 -22.74 9.88
C GLY A 203 -26.70 -23.63 8.82
N ASP A 204 -27.05 -23.08 7.66
CA ASP A 204 -27.58 -23.86 6.54
C ASP A 204 -26.43 -24.40 5.68
N SER A 205 -26.37 -25.73 5.52
CA SER A 205 -25.33 -26.42 4.76
C SER A 205 -25.37 -26.13 3.26
N ASP A 206 -26.51 -25.65 2.75
CA ASP A 206 -26.67 -25.25 1.34
C ASP A 206 -26.24 -23.78 1.12
N ASP A 207 -26.24 -22.96 2.16
CA ASP A 207 -25.91 -21.53 2.10
C ASP A 207 -24.42 -21.27 2.31
N ILE A 208 -23.60 -21.69 1.35
CA ILE A 208 -22.13 -21.54 1.42
C ILE A 208 -21.68 -20.18 0.91
N ALA A 209 -20.84 -19.48 1.68
CA ALA A 209 -20.11 -18.29 1.25
C ALA A 209 -18.59 -18.53 1.26
N MET A 210 -17.90 -18.03 0.23
CA MET A 210 -16.44 -18.03 0.14
C MET A 210 -15.87 -16.71 0.64
N VAL A 211 -15.04 -16.74 1.67
CA VAL A 211 -14.46 -15.56 2.31
C VAL A 211 -12.94 -15.56 2.17
N LYS A 212 -12.40 -14.60 1.41
CA LYS A 212 -10.94 -14.38 1.32
C LYS A 212 -10.48 -13.40 2.38
N TYR A 213 -9.52 -13.81 3.20
CA TYR A 213 -8.97 -13.00 4.29
C TYR A 213 -7.45 -12.85 4.19
N ASP A 214 -6.87 -12.03 5.09
CA ASP A 214 -5.43 -11.92 5.29
C ASP A 214 -5.13 -12.47 6.69
N PRO A 215 -4.31 -13.50 6.87
CA PRO A 215 -4.06 -14.12 8.19
C PRO A 215 -3.59 -13.13 9.27
N SER A 216 -2.97 -12.01 8.88
CA SER A 216 -2.54 -10.98 9.83
C SER A 216 -3.69 -10.36 10.64
N ILE A 217 -4.94 -10.41 10.15
CA ILE A 217 -6.11 -9.89 10.89
C ILE A 217 -6.43 -10.71 12.14
N LEU A 218 -5.94 -11.96 12.21
CA LEU A 218 -6.10 -12.86 13.35
C LEU A 218 -5.02 -12.64 14.44
N LYS A 219 -4.05 -11.74 14.23
CA LYS A 219 -3.03 -11.36 15.23
C LYS A 219 -2.28 -12.54 15.85
N GLY A 220 -2.01 -13.58 15.05
CA GLY A 220 -1.30 -14.78 15.47
C GLY A 220 -2.18 -15.90 16.04
N SER A 221 -3.51 -15.68 16.15
CA SER A 221 -4.45 -16.79 16.34
C SER A 221 -4.80 -17.46 15.01
N ARG A 222 -5.56 -18.55 15.09
CA ARG A 222 -6.13 -19.29 13.95
C ARG A 222 -7.62 -19.43 14.16
N VAL A 223 -8.33 -19.61 13.06
CA VAL A 223 -9.72 -20.12 13.03
C VAL A 223 -9.68 -21.56 12.55
N LEU A 224 -10.60 -22.38 13.01
CA LEU A 224 -10.68 -23.80 12.73
C LEU A 224 -11.99 -24.12 11.98
N GLU A 225 -12.03 -25.31 11.39
CA GLU A 225 -13.31 -25.90 10.96
C GLU A 225 -14.22 -26.04 12.18
N ASP A 226 -15.53 -25.93 11.94
CA ASP A 226 -16.60 -25.89 12.95
C ASP A 226 -16.65 -24.64 13.83
N ASP A 227 -15.74 -23.67 13.69
CA ASP A 227 -15.86 -22.41 14.43
C ASP A 227 -17.02 -21.55 13.90
N LEU A 228 -17.77 -20.95 14.82
CA LEU A 228 -18.80 -19.95 14.55
C LEU A 228 -18.15 -18.56 14.47
N ILE A 229 -18.19 -17.96 13.28
CA ILE A 229 -17.58 -16.66 13.04
C ILE A 229 -18.58 -15.61 12.61
N THR A 230 -18.32 -14.35 12.97
CA THR A 230 -18.87 -13.18 12.27
C THR A 230 -17.74 -12.52 11.49
N PHE A 231 -17.87 -12.42 10.17
CA PHE A 231 -16.86 -11.78 9.31
C PHE A 231 -17.37 -10.45 8.74
N TYR A 232 -16.48 -9.47 8.65
CA TYR A 232 -16.77 -8.13 8.15
C TYR A 232 -15.96 -7.88 6.88
N ALA A 233 -16.60 -7.96 5.71
CA ALA A 233 -15.90 -8.00 4.43
C ALA A 233 -16.62 -7.22 3.33
N ASN A 234 -15.93 -7.01 2.21
CA ASN A 234 -16.53 -6.47 1.01
C ASN A 234 -17.12 -7.61 0.18
N PHE A 235 -18.38 -7.47 -0.24
CA PHE A 235 -19.01 -8.41 -1.14
C PHE A 235 -18.49 -8.23 -2.57
N LYS A 236 -17.94 -9.30 -3.16
CA LYS A 236 -17.33 -9.30 -4.49
C LYS A 236 -18.33 -9.65 -5.61
N GLY A 237 -19.48 -10.21 -5.26
CA GLY A 237 -20.40 -10.89 -6.16
C GLY A 237 -20.30 -12.40 -5.97
N THR A 238 -20.48 -13.18 -7.02
CA THR A 238 -20.32 -14.65 -6.97
C THR A 238 -18.96 -15.10 -7.51
N THR A 239 -18.57 -16.32 -7.17
CA THR A 239 -17.41 -17.02 -7.73
C THR A 239 -17.73 -18.49 -7.89
N THR A 240 -17.15 -19.13 -8.90
CA THR A 240 -17.30 -20.57 -9.15
C THR A 240 -16.04 -21.28 -8.68
N TYR A 241 -16.19 -22.40 -7.99
CA TYR A 241 -15.11 -23.31 -7.62
C TYR A 241 -15.45 -24.73 -8.06
N GLU A 242 -14.42 -25.54 -8.28
CA GLU A 242 -14.57 -26.98 -8.56
C GLU A 242 -14.52 -27.75 -7.24
N THR A 243 -15.51 -28.59 -7.01
CA THR A 243 -15.61 -29.49 -5.86
C THR A 243 -14.65 -30.67 -6.02
N THR A 244 -14.41 -31.41 -4.94
CA THR A 244 -13.57 -32.63 -4.97
C THR A 244 -14.11 -33.71 -5.92
N ASN A 245 -15.40 -33.64 -6.27
CA ASN A 245 -16.05 -34.59 -7.18
C ASN A 245 -15.99 -34.14 -8.65
N GLY A 246 -15.38 -32.98 -8.95
CA GLY A 246 -15.28 -32.41 -10.30
C GLY A 246 -16.46 -31.54 -10.71
N ASP A 247 -17.50 -31.42 -9.87
CA ASP A 247 -18.63 -30.54 -10.13
C ASP A 247 -18.26 -29.09 -9.84
N SER A 248 -18.81 -28.14 -10.61
CA SER A 248 -18.63 -26.71 -10.36
C SER A 248 -19.78 -26.16 -9.51
N ASN A 249 -19.45 -25.46 -8.42
CA ASN A 249 -20.43 -24.76 -7.58
C ASN A 249 -20.17 -23.25 -7.58
N THR A 250 -21.24 -22.46 -7.63
CA THR A 250 -21.18 -20.99 -7.69
C THR A 250 -21.76 -20.39 -6.41
N VAL A 251 -20.91 -19.70 -5.65
CA VAL A 251 -21.25 -19.19 -4.31
C VAL A 251 -21.02 -17.68 -4.19
N PRO A 252 -21.73 -16.99 -3.27
CA PRO A 252 -21.35 -15.66 -2.81
C PRO A 252 -19.88 -15.57 -2.40
N SER A 253 -19.19 -14.51 -2.79
CA SER A 253 -17.76 -14.32 -2.58
C SER A 253 -17.45 -13.00 -1.89
N PHE A 254 -16.57 -13.04 -0.90
CA PHE A 254 -16.14 -11.90 -0.11
C PHE A 254 -14.62 -11.71 -0.18
N ASN A 255 -14.19 -10.46 -0.13
CA ASN A 255 -12.78 -10.09 -0.07
C ASN A 255 -12.55 -8.88 0.85
N LYS A 256 -11.29 -8.49 1.03
CA LYS A 256 -10.90 -7.36 1.89
C LYS A 256 -11.53 -7.48 3.28
N THR A 257 -11.51 -8.69 3.83
CA THR A 257 -12.00 -8.97 5.19
C THR A 257 -11.24 -8.13 6.19
N ALA A 258 -11.95 -7.26 6.89
CA ALA A 258 -11.38 -6.30 7.82
C ALA A 258 -11.24 -6.86 9.24
N LYS A 259 -12.16 -7.76 9.62
CA LYS A 259 -12.18 -8.43 10.91
C LYS A 259 -12.91 -9.76 10.80
N ILE A 260 -12.44 -10.74 11.56
CA ILE A 260 -13.16 -11.97 11.88
C ILE A 260 -13.32 -11.99 13.40
N GLU A 261 -14.55 -12.14 13.87
CA GLU A 261 -14.89 -12.38 15.26
C GLU A 261 -15.21 -13.86 15.40
N ASP A 262 -14.26 -14.60 15.95
CA ASP A 262 -14.37 -16.02 16.24
C ASP A 262 -15.00 -16.23 17.62
N LYS A 263 -16.06 -17.05 17.67
CA LYS A 263 -16.82 -17.39 18.88
C LYS A 263 -16.50 -18.80 19.39
N GLY A 264 -15.50 -19.47 18.79
CA GLY A 264 -15.18 -20.88 19.01
C GLY A 264 -16.16 -21.80 18.28
N THR A 265 -16.16 -23.07 18.67
CA THR A 265 -17.00 -24.11 18.05
C THR A 265 -18.47 -23.72 18.02
N ALA A 266 -19.10 -23.87 16.86
CA ALA A 266 -20.53 -23.66 16.68
C ALA A 266 -21.35 -24.60 17.60
N PRO A 267 -22.43 -24.10 18.23
CA PRO A 267 -23.37 -24.96 18.93
C PRO A 267 -23.97 -26.03 18.00
N ASP A 268 -24.27 -27.21 18.54
CA ASP A 268 -24.90 -28.31 17.78
C ASP A 268 -26.26 -27.92 17.18
N ASP A 269 -26.95 -26.93 17.76
CA ASP A 269 -28.24 -26.40 17.31
C ASP A 269 -28.12 -25.12 16.44
N TYR A 270 -26.91 -24.74 16.03
CA TYR A 270 -26.72 -23.57 15.18
C TYR A 270 -27.34 -23.77 13.79
N GLY A 271 -28.41 -23.01 13.50
CA GLY A 271 -29.14 -23.07 12.22
C GLY A 271 -30.43 -23.88 12.26
N TYR A 272 -30.83 -24.40 13.43
CA TYR A 272 -32.10 -25.11 13.66
C TYR A 272 -33.11 -24.30 14.50
#